data_AF-A0A7Z9JG03-F1
#
_entry.id   AF-A0A7Z9JG03-F1
#
_cell.length_a   1.000
_cell.length_b   1.000
_cell.length_c   1.000
_cell.angle_alpha   90.00
_cell.angle_beta   90.00
_cell.angle_gamma   90.00
#
_symmetry.space_group_name_H-M   'P 1'
#
loop_
_entity.id
_entity.type
_entity.pdbx_description
1 polymer ?
#
loop_
_entity_poly.entity_id
_entity_poly.type
_entity_poly.pdbx_seq_one_letter_code
_entity_poly.pdbx_strand_id
1 'polypeptide(L)'
;MTNGTEFAIWDQIGTPNENEFQKIILEAILEGGQRNNSLAVGGFVEVQSDGTYQKHLITGPLTHIGLGGKPADTIRVVWPNGVPQEVIEPEANQIFTEVQILKGSCPFLATSNDDGSWEFVTDLLWRSPLGLKINAQTVPAIAATQDWVKIRGDQLHARDGVYEVAITAQLWETHFIDELKMLAIDHPIGTEVFVDERFVAPVPPSYGLYIYENVQSPVRAIDQTGKDILGIVQARDGLRLGGFAKGPYQGVATDHFVELDLGQIDASPGSAIDIIAQGWIRPTDTSINVASAQGSSSPPKALEVSIPDGKGGWKIVIPNGGFPAGKLKTIILEIPMDSFVDNDNRVRISTNLEIYWDKLSFATRAFVDIKELPIKLLSADLGYMGFPYMSRTDVNAPNIPDYKDIRYGNAWRDLEGYYTRYGAVEPLLQEIDDRYVIMNAGDAMYLQFKELTQPMPGMTRDFIFFTDGWVKDGDWNTVDSRTVGPLPHHAMSGYPYPNNERPPELLPSYSDWQEFHTRYVTPTSFRDALK
;
A
#
# COMPACT_ATOMS: atom_id res chain seq x y z
N MET A 1 -0.27 -24.56 23.49
CA MET A 1 -1.06 -23.90 22.43
C MET A 1 -1.90 -24.98 21.81
N THR A 2 -3.16 -25.08 22.22
CA THR A 2 -4.12 -26.05 21.70
C THR A 2 -4.77 -25.41 20.48
N ASN A 3 -4.68 -26.06 19.31
CA ASN A 3 -5.41 -25.64 18.11
C ASN A 3 -6.92 -25.63 18.39
N GLY A 4 -7.67 -24.73 17.75
CA GLY A 4 -9.13 -24.60 17.89
C GLY A 4 -9.91 -25.91 17.71
N THR A 5 -9.32 -26.89 17.02
CA THR A 5 -9.83 -28.26 16.88
C THR A 5 -10.04 -29.00 18.21
N GLU A 6 -9.30 -28.71 19.29
CA GLU A 6 -9.54 -29.37 20.59
C GLU A 6 -10.72 -28.75 21.37
N PHE A 7 -11.15 -27.54 21.02
CA PHE A 7 -12.39 -26.96 21.56
C PHE A 7 -13.66 -27.41 20.82
N ALA A 8 -13.51 -28.10 19.68
CA ALA A 8 -14.62 -28.54 18.83
C ALA A 8 -15.42 -29.75 19.38
N ILE A 9 -15.10 -30.25 20.58
CA ILE A 9 -15.83 -31.38 21.21
C ILE A 9 -16.88 -30.84 22.19
N TRP A 10 -17.87 -30.07 21.70
CA TRP A 10 -19.07 -29.71 22.47
C TRP A 10 -20.31 -29.81 21.59
N ASP A 11 -20.92 -31.00 21.62
CA ASP A 11 -22.26 -31.38 21.12
C ASP A 11 -22.81 -30.51 19.96
N GLN A 12 -22.66 -31.03 18.74
CA GLN A 12 -22.98 -30.39 17.45
C GLN A 12 -24.41 -30.70 16.95
N ILE A 13 -25.33 -31.09 17.83
CA ILE A 13 -26.66 -31.56 17.40
C ILE A 13 -27.62 -30.38 17.25
N GLY A 14 -27.98 -30.05 16.00
CA GLY A 14 -29.12 -29.18 15.67
C GLY A 14 -29.06 -28.67 14.22
N THR A 15 -30.14 -28.86 13.45
CA THR A 15 -30.30 -28.26 12.12
C THR A 15 -30.66 -26.76 12.23
N PRO A 16 -30.28 -25.89 11.26
CA PRO A 16 -30.48 -24.44 11.32
C PRO A 16 -31.91 -23.98 11.64
N ASN A 17 -32.92 -24.76 11.25
CA ASN A 17 -34.34 -24.45 11.46
C ASN A 17 -34.88 -24.81 12.86
N GLU A 18 -34.08 -25.46 13.72
CA GLU A 18 -34.49 -25.91 15.06
C GLU A 18 -33.72 -25.22 16.19
N ASN A 19 -32.71 -24.41 15.87
CA ASN A 19 -31.81 -23.88 16.89
C ASN A 19 -32.38 -22.62 17.55
N GLU A 20 -32.65 -22.72 18.86
CA GLU A 20 -33.00 -21.57 19.71
C GLU A 20 -31.81 -20.61 19.92
N PHE A 21 -30.60 -20.98 19.49
CA PHE A 21 -29.35 -20.25 19.71
C PHE A 21 -28.31 -20.52 18.62
N GLN A 22 -27.31 -19.64 18.53
CA GLN A 22 -26.13 -19.79 17.70
C GLN A 22 -24.87 -19.86 18.58
N LYS A 23 -24.01 -20.86 18.32
CA LYS A 23 -22.63 -20.91 18.80
C LYS A 23 -21.71 -20.34 17.71
N ILE A 24 -20.80 -19.45 18.10
CA ILE A 24 -19.89 -18.77 17.16
C ILE A 24 -18.47 -18.90 17.69
N ILE A 25 -17.60 -19.50 16.88
CA ILE A 25 -16.19 -19.73 17.20
C ILE A 25 -15.34 -18.94 16.22
N LEU A 26 -14.27 -18.31 16.70
CA LEU A 26 -13.36 -17.52 15.90
C LEU A 26 -11.94 -18.06 15.98
N GLU A 27 -11.31 -18.21 14.83
CA GLU A 27 -9.94 -18.73 14.67
C GLU A 27 -9.07 -17.69 13.96
N ALA A 28 -8.16 -17.04 14.69
CA ALA A 28 -7.23 -16.07 14.13
C ALA A 28 -6.03 -16.74 13.45
N ILE A 29 -5.43 -16.06 12.45
CA ILE A 29 -4.20 -16.49 11.80
C ILE A 29 -2.99 -16.08 12.66
N LEU A 30 -2.34 -17.08 13.25
CA LEU A 30 -1.24 -16.86 14.21
C LEU A 30 0.12 -16.67 13.53
N GLU A 31 0.51 -17.53 12.60
CA GLU A 31 1.83 -17.43 11.95
C GLU A 31 1.79 -16.44 10.79
N GLY A 32 2.72 -15.46 10.78
CA GLY A 32 2.77 -14.40 9.76
C GLY A 32 1.54 -13.47 9.73
N GLY A 33 0.66 -13.57 10.74
CA GLY A 33 -0.55 -12.76 10.90
C GLY A 33 -0.45 -11.89 12.13
N GLN A 34 -0.72 -12.47 13.32
CA GLN A 34 -0.78 -11.80 14.64
C GLN A 34 -1.48 -10.43 14.66
N ARG A 35 -2.44 -10.24 13.75
CA ARG A 35 -3.29 -9.04 13.71
C ARG A 35 -4.38 -9.10 14.78
N ASN A 36 -4.77 -10.30 15.17
CA ASN A 36 -5.77 -10.59 16.17
C ASN A 36 -5.21 -11.59 17.17
N ASN A 37 -5.68 -11.52 18.42
CA ASN A 37 -5.40 -12.58 19.39
C ASN A 37 -6.12 -13.87 18.98
N SER A 38 -5.63 -15.03 19.42
CA SER A 38 -6.10 -16.35 18.98
C SER A 38 -7.59 -16.61 19.16
N LEU A 39 -8.26 -15.86 20.04
CA LEU A 39 -9.66 -16.02 20.40
C LEU A 39 -10.52 -14.82 19.96
N ALA A 40 -9.94 -13.86 19.22
CA ALA A 40 -10.59 -12.62 18.81
C ALA A 40 -11.20 -11.79 19.96
N VAL A 41 -10.70 -11.95 21.20
CA VAL A 41 -11.15 -11.20 22.37
C VAL A 41 -11.02 -9.70 22.13
N GLY A 42 -12.07 -8.95 22.44
CA GLY A 42 -12.16 -7.52 22.16
C GLY A 42 -12.79 -7.16 20.81
N GLY A 43 -13.03 -8.14 19.94
CA GLY A 43 -13.88 -8.00 18.76
C GLY A 43 -15.37 -8.06 19.09
N PHE A 44 -16.22 -7.98 18.06
CA PHE A 44 -17.67 -8.04 18.21
C PHE A 44 -18.27 -9.10 17.28
N VAL A 45 -19.36 -9.70 17.75
CA VAL A 45 -20.28 -10.49 16.93
C VAL A 45 -21.61 -9.75 16.85
N GLU A 46 -22.11 -9.59 15.64
CA GLU A 46 -23.39 -8.97 15.34
C GLU A 46 -24.26 -10.00 14.60
N VAL A 47 -25.49 -10.21 15.08
CA VAL A 47 -26.41 -11.23 14.54
C VAL A 47 -27.74 -10.58 14.20
N GLN A 48 -28.20 -10.82 12.99
CA GLN A 48 -29.54 -10.51 12.53
C GLN A 48 -30.37 -11.81 12.45
N SER A 49 -31.59 -11.79 12.98
CA SER A 49 -32.52 -12.93 12.94
C SER A 49 -33.97 -12.44 12.96
N ASP A 50 -34.71 -12.67 11.89
CA ASP A 50 -36.14 -12.34 11.70
C ASP A 50 -36.49 -10.90 12.13
N GLY A 51 -35.68 -9.93 11.67
CA GLY A 51 -35.84 -8.51 11.99
C GLY A 51 -35.40 -8.11 13.40
N THR A 52 -34.77 -9.02 14.16
CA THR A 52 -34.09 -8.70 15.43
C THR A 52 -32.58 -8.57 15.23
N TYR A 53 -31.95 -7.70 16.02
CA TYR A 53 -30.51 -7.44 15.97
C TYR A 53 -29.89 -7.58 17.36
N GLN A 54 -28.76 -8.27 17.45
CA GLN A 54 -27.97 -8.41 18.67
C GLN A 54 -26.49 -8.13 18.40
N LYS A 55 -25.83 -7.48 19.36
CA LYS A 55 -24.38 -7.24 19.35
C LYS A 55 -23.76 -7.72 20.65
N HIS A 56 -22.75 -8.57 20.54
CA HIS A 56 -22.04 -9.16 21.67
C HIS A 56 -20.54 -8.90 21.57
N LEU A 57 -19.92 -8.57 22.70
CA LEU A 57 -18.47 -8.48 22.83
C LEU A 57 -17.88 -9.89 22.92
N ILE A 58 -16.82 -10.16 22.18
CA ILE A 58 -16.09 -11.43 22.26
C ILE A 58 -15.20 -11.39 23.50
N THR A 59 -15.46 -12.28 24.46
CA THR A 59 -14.73 -12.37 25.74
C THR A 59 -14.03 -13.71 25.94
N GLY A 60 -14.15 -14.64 24.98
CA GLY A 60 -13.58 -15.97 25.07
C GLY A 60 -13.72 -16.77 23.76
N PRO A 61 -13.39 -18.07 23.78
CA PRO A 61 -13.29 -18.91 22.58
C PRO A 61 -14.64 -19.22 21.90
N LEU A 62 -15.74 -19.02 22.62
CA LEU A 62 -17.09 -19.32 22.14
C LEU A 62 -18.02 -18.16 22.51
N THR A 63 -18.73 -17.63 21.52
CA THR A 63 -19.84 -16.69 21.74
C THR A 63 -21.16 -17.44 21.53
N HIS A 64 -22.05 -17.37 22.53
CA HIS A 64 -23.36 -18.03 22.49
C HIS A 64 -24.47 -16.99 22.46
N ILE A 65 -25.33 -17.02 21.43
CA ILE A 65 -26.35 -16.01 21.18
C ILE A 65 -27.70 -16.69 21.04
N GLY A 66 -28.67 -16.35 21.89
CA GLY A 66 -30.05 -16.85 21.73
C GLY A 66 -30.74 -16.22 20.52
N LEU A 67 -31.37 -17.02 19.67
CA LEU A 67 -32.12 -16.60 18.49
C LEU A 67 -33.65 -16.63 18.68
N GLY A 68 -34.14 -17.19 19.79
CA GLY A 68 -35.57 -17.22 20.08
C GLY A 68 -36.39 -18.14 19.16
N GLY A 69 -35.76 -19.20 18.63
CA GLY A 69 -36.40 -20.19 17.76
C GLY A 69 -36.51 -19.76 16.29
N LYS A 70 -35.74 -18.74 15.89
CA LYS A 70 -35.63 -18.25 14.51
C LYS A 70 -34.23 -18.55 13.97
N PRO A 71 -34.07 -18.81 12.66
CA PRO A 71 -32.75 -18.95 12.07
C PRO A 71 -32.02 -17.60 12.08
N ALA A 72 -30.69 -17.62 12.13
CA ALA A 72 -29.90 -16.43 11.89
C ALA A 72 -29.90 -16.12 10.39
N ASP A 73 -30.21 -14.89 10.01
CA ASP A 73 -30.20 -14.45 8.62
C ASP A 73 -28.79 -14.03 8.20
N THR A 74 -28.06 -13.39 9.11
CA THR A 74 -26.68 -12.95 8.88
C THR A 74 -25.92 -12.86 10.20
N ILE A 75 -24.67 -13.29 10.19
CA ILE A 75 -23.71 -13.06 11.28
C ILE A 75 -22.54 -12.24 10.72
N ARG A 76 -22.22 -11.13 11.36
CA ARG A 76 -21.00 -10.35 11.11
C ARG A 76 -20.09 -10.39 12.32
N VAL A 77 -18.84 -10.77 12.08
CA VAL A 77 -17.73 -10.58 13.00
C VAL A 77 -17.05 -9.26 12.66
N VAL A 78 -16.76 -8.46 13.67
CA VAL A 78 -15.77 -7.38 13.57
C VAL A 78 -14.58 -7.80 14.44
N TRP A 79 -13.51 -8.23 13.78
CA TRP A 79 -12.29 -8.69 14.44
C TRP A 79 -11.65 -7.56 15.28
N PRO A 80 -10.85 -7.86 16.32
CA PRO A 80 -10.18 -6.84 17.14
C PRO A 80 -9.42 -5.77 16.34
N ASN A 81 -8.85 -6.14 15.19
CA ASN A 81 -8.16 -5.24 14.27
C ASN A 81 -9.09 -4.32 13.44
N GLY A 82 -10.42 -4.41 13.62
CA GLY A 82 -11.45 -3.62 12.93
C GLY A 82 -12.00 -4.23 11.64
N VAL A 83 -11.43 -5.31 11.14
CA VAL A 83 -11.86 -5.95 9.88
C VAL A 83 -13.22 -6.62 10.06
N PRO A 84 -14.22 -6.33 9.19
CA PRO A 84 -15.47 -7.07 9.14
C PRO A 84 -15.32 -8.40 8.38
N GLN A 85 -16.09 -9.41 8.79
CA GLN A 85 -16.30 -10.65 8.04
C GLN A 85 -17.72 -11.15 8.30
N GLU A 86 -18.51 -11.32 7.25
CA GLU A 86 -19.90 -11.74 7.33
C GLU A 86 -20.20 -13.07 6.63
N VAL A 87 -21.24 -13.74 7.12
CA VAL A 87 -21.87 -14.91 6.48
C VAL A 87 -23.37 -14.65 6.42
N ILE A 88 -23.94 -14.74 5.22
CA ILE A 88 -25.39 -14.71 4.95
C ILE A 88 -25.90 -16.14 5.02
N GLU A 89 -27.07 -16.35 5.62
CA GLU A 89 -27.66 -17.67 5.88
C GLU A 89 -26.65 -18.64 6.53
N PRO A 90 -26.05 -18.27 7.68
CA PRO A 90 -25.02 -19.06 8.33
C PRO A 90 -25.52 -20.45 8.75
N GLU A 91 -24.59 -21.40 8.75
CA GLU A 91 -24.86 -22.73 9.28
C GLU A 91 -24.94 -22.69 10.81
N ALA A 92 -25.58 -23.71 11.40
CA ALA A 92 -25.57 -23.93 12.82
C ALA A 92 -24.13 -24.07 13.33
N ASN A 93 -23.80 -23.41 14.45
CA ASN A 93 -22.47 -23.44 15.06
C ASN A 93 -21.35 -22.86 14.16
N GLN A 94 -21.62 -21.72 13.55
CA GLN A 94 -20.72 -21.02 12.62
C GLN A 94 -19.31 -20.82 13.17
N ILE A 95 -18.32 -21.26 12.39
CA ILE A 95 -16.90 -21.00 12.62
C ILE A 95 -16.45 -19.89 11.66
N PHE A 96 -15.74 -18.90 12.18
CA PHE A 96 -15.07 -17.86 11.40
C PHE A 96 -13.57 -18.07 11.50
N THR A 97 -12.94 -18.43 10.38
CA THR A 97 -11.50 -18.33 10.24
C THR A 97 -11.16 -16.94 9.72
N GLU A 98 -10.21 -16.27 10.36
CA GLU A 98 -9.74 -14.94 9.96
C GLU A 98 -9.30 -14.95 8.50
N VAL A 99 -9.76 -13.97 7.74
CA VAL A 99 -9.26 -13.68 6.40
C VAL A 99 -8.25 -12.54 6.47
N GLN A 100 -7.04 -12.76 5.95
CA GLN A 100 -6.06 -11.69 5.79
C GLN A 100 -6.45 -10.78 4.63
N ILE A 101 -7.15 -9.69 4.94
CA ILE A 101 -7.41 -8.61 4.00
C ILE A 101 -6.42 -7.45 4.20
N LEU A 102 -6.02 -6.80 3.12
CA LEU A 102 -5.29 -5.54 3.21
C LEU A 102 -6.31 -4.45 3.58
N LYS A 103 -6.12 -3.76 4.70
CA LYS A 103 -7.04 -2.72 5.19
C LYS A 103 -6.51 -1.30 5.05
N GLY A 104 -5.20 -1.15 4.85
CA GLY A 104 -4.53 0.11 4.59
C GLY A 104 -3.26 -0.14 3.77
N SER A 105 -2.98 0.74 2.83
CA SER A 105 -1.68 0.81 2.17
C SER A 105 -1.43 2.13 1.47
N CYS A 106 -2.46 2.84 0.95
CA CYS A 106 -2.43 4.07 0.12
C CYS A 106 -3.40 3.99 -1.09
N PRO A 107 -3.75 5.14 -1.73
CA PRO A 107 -4.59 5.14 -2.93
C PRO A 107 -3.86 4.55 -4.14
N PHE A 108 -4.64 4.05 -5.10
CA PHE A 108 -4.13 3.38 -6.30
C PHE A 108 -4.18 4.29 -7.51
N LEU A 109 -3.14 4.22 -8.33
CA LEU A 109 -3.07 4.83 -9.65
C LEU A 109 -3.49 3.79 -10.70
N ALA A 110 -4.42 4.17 -11.57
CA ALA A 110 -4.88 3.37 -12.70
C ALA A 110 -4.85 4.19 -13.99
N THR A 111 -4.71 3.49 -15.11
CA THR A 111 -4.77 4.08 -16.47
C THR A 111 -5.84 3.39 -17.29
N SER A 112 -6.35 4.10 -18.29
CA SER A 112 -7.37 3.57 -19.20
C SER A 112 -6.72 2.83 -20.38
N ASN A 113 -7.24 1.65 -20.69
CA ASN A 113 -6.92 0.90 -21.89
C ASN A 113 -7.68 1.43 -23.11
N ASP A 114 -7.29 0.97 -24.31
CA ASP A 114 -7.94 1.35 -25.57
C ASP A 114 -9.45 1.04 -25.60
N ASP A 115 -9.89 0.02 -24.85
CA ASP A 115 -11.31 -0.37 -24.73
C ASP A 115 -12.06 0.39 -23.62
N GLY A 116 -11.40 1.31 -22.93
CA GLY A 116 -11.94 2.09 -21.82
C GLY A 116 -11.94 1.35 -20.47
N SER A 117 -11.39 0.15 -20.38
CA SER A 117 -11.21 -0.55 -19.10
C SER A 117 -10.02 0.03 -18.32
N TRP A 118 -10.13 0.04 -16.99
CA TRP A 118 -9.05 0.51 -16.12
C TRP A 118 -8.04 -0.61 -15.81
N GLU A 119 -6.76 -0.26 -15.76
CA GLU A 119 -5.68 -1.14 -15.33
C GLU A 119 -4.88 -0.50 -14.20
N PHE A 120 -4.51 -1.30 -13.20
CA PHE A 120 -3.68 -0.86 -12.08
C PHE A 120 -2.24 -0.61 -12.51
N VAL A 121 -1.69 0.55 -12.14
CA VAL A 121 -0.27 0.88 -12.33
C VAL A 121 0.52 0.61 -11.06
N THR A 122 0.20 1.31 -9.97
CA THR A 122 0.90 1.28 -8.68
C THR A 122 0.08 2.00 -7.60
N ASP A 123 0.57 2.09 -6.38
CA ASP A 123 0.05 2.94 -5.29
C ASP A 123 0.83 4.26 -5.14
N LEU A 124 0.21 5.28 -4.53
CA LEU A 124 0.73 6.65 -4.38
C LEU A 124 0.81 7.07 -2.91
N LEU A 125 1.55 8.10 -2.55
CA LEU A 125 1.53 8.74 -1.21
C LEU A 125 1.94 7.85 -0.02
N TRP A 126 2.69 6.77 -0.27
CA TRP A 126 3.25 5.90 0.79
C TRP A 126 4.20 6.64 1.75
N ARG A 127 4.70 7.81 1.34
CA ARG A 127 5.66 8.62 2.09
C ARG A 127 5.02 9.53 3.14
N SER A 128 3.69 9.68 3.10
CA SER A 128 2.94 10.64 3.90
C SER A 128 1.79 10.06 4.76
N PRO A 129 1.99 8.95 5.50
CA PRO A 129 0.95 8.46 6.40
C PRO A 129 0.78 9.38 7.61
N LEU A 130 -0.47 9.72 7.94
CA LEU A 130 -0.85 10.51 9.10
C LEU A 130 -1.11 9.63 10.31
N GLY A 131 -0.51 9.98 11.45
CA GLY A 131 -0.82 9.36 12.73
C GLY A 131 -0.36 7.91 12.88
N LEU A 132 0.43 7.40 11.93
CA LEU A 132 0.94 6.03 11.94
C LEU A 132 2.07 5.88 12.96
N LYS A 133 2.00 4.84 13.79
CA LYS A 133 3.04 4.53 14.79
C LYS A 133 3.98 3.46 14.23
N ILE A 134 5.18 3.84 13.80
CA ILE A 134 6.14 2.87 13.20
C ILE A 134 6.81 1.98 14.27
N ASN A 135 6.96 2.47 15.51
CA ASN A 135 7.63 1.77 16.62
C ASN A 135 6.76 1.69 17.90
N ALA A 136 5.43 1.73 17.75
CA ALA A 136 4.42 1.80 18.81
C ALA A 136 4.44 3.01 19.75
N GLN A 137 5.57 3.71 19.90
CA GLN A 137 5.73 4.76 20.91
C GLN A 137 5.67 6.17 20.32
N THR A 138 6.13 6.34 19.08
CA THR A 138 6.20 7.65 18.42
C THR A 138 5.55 7.62 17.05
N VAL A 139 4.75 8.66 16.76
CA VAL A 139 4.41 9.01 15.38
C VAL A 139 5.66 9.69 14.81
N PRO A 140 6.31 9.12 13.78
CA PRO A 140 7.47 9.76 13.17
C PRO A 140 7.02 11.05 12.48
N ALA A 141 7.96 11.99 12.31
CA ALA A 141 7.73 13.12 11.42
C ALA A 141 7.41 12.60 10.01
N ILE A 142 6.53 13.30 9.31
CA ILE A 142 6.19 12.98 7.93
C ILE A 142 7.44 13.21 7.09
N ALA A 143 7.90 12.15 6.42
CA ALA A 143 9.18 12.15 5.73
C ALA A 143 9.13 12.99 4.44
N ALA A 144 8.02 12.90 3.69
CA ALA A 144 7.69 13.78 2.57
C ALA A 144 6.18 13.68 2.28
N THR A 145 5.60 14.76 1.76
CA THR A 145 4.22 14.84 1.24
C THR A 145 4.16 14.53 -0.25
N GLN A 146 5.29 14.74 -0.94
CA GLN A 146 5.46 14.53 -2.36
C GLN A 146 5.79 13.07 -2.67
N ASP A 147 5.16 12.55 -3.71
CA ASP A 147 5.44 11.24 -4.28
C ASP A 147 5.48 11.31 -5.82
N TRP A 148 6.30 10.45 -6.41
CA TRP A 148 6.45 10.34 -7.84
C TRP A 148 6.56 8.88 -8.24
N VAL A 149 5.85 8.53 -9.30
CA VAL A 149 5.83 7.16 -9.83
C VAL A 149 5.95 7.18 -11.34
N LYS A 150 6.56 6.13 -11.89
CA LYS A 150 6.64 5.93 -13.34
C LYS A 150 5.35 5.26 -13.83
N ILE A 151 4.72 5.87 -14.83
CA ILE A 151 3.79 5.16 -15.72
C ILE A 151 4.56 4.87 -17.01
N ARG A 152 4.71 3.60 -17.36
CA ARG A 152 5.45 3.23 -18.57
C ARG A 152 4.67 3.63 -19.83
N GLY A 153 5.37 3.85 -20.93
CA GLY A 153 4.76 4.19 -22.22
C GLY A 153 3.75 3.16 -22.74
N ASP A 154 3.90 1.88 -22.37
CA ASP A 154 2.96 0.79 -22.68
C ASP A 154 1.74 0.73 -21.76
N GLN A 155 1.70 1.53 -20.69
CA GLN A 155 0.59 1.57 -19.73
C GLN A 155 -0.35 2.75 -19.95
N LEU A 156 0.01 3.73 -20.80
CA LEU A 156 -0.76 4.95 -20.97
C LEU A 156 -0.86 5.34 -22.44
N HIS A 157 -2.03 5.08 -23.01
CA HIS A 157 -2.37 5.42 -24.38
C HIS A 157 -3.32 6.61 -24.41
N ALA A 158 -3.12 7.51 -25.39
CA ALA A 158 -4.03 8.61 -25.60
C ALA A 158 -5.27 8.12 -26.37
N ARG A 159 -6.45 8.55 -25.94
CA ARG A 159 -7.73 8.30 -26.61
C ARG A 159 -8.46 9.63 -26.75
N ASP A 160 -8.98 9.90 -27.94
CA ASP A 160 -9.74 11.13 -28.23
C ASP A 160 -9.02 12.44 -27.84
N GLY A 161 -7.68 12.48 -27.96
CA GLY A 161 -6.87 13.65 -27.65
C GLY A 161 -6.50 13.83 -26.17
N VAL A 162 -6.75 12.83 -25.33
CA VAL A 162 -6.43 12.86 -23.89
C VAL A 162 -5.77 11.57 -23.40
N TYR A 163 -4.93 11.68 -22.38
CA TYR A 163 -4.50 10.59 -21.53
C TYR A 163 -5.45 10.49 -20.33
N GLU A 164 -6.03 9.32 -20.09
CA GLU A 164 -6.97 9.09 -19.00
C GLU A 164 -6.29 8.33 -17.86
N VAL A 165 -6.38 8.89 -16.66
CA VAL A 165 -5.77 8.39 -15.42
C VAL A 165 -6.81 8.44 -14.31
N ALA A 166 -6.78 7.51 -13.37
CA ALA A 166 -7.63 7.55 -12.18
C ALA A 166 -6.80 7.34 -10.91
N ILE A 167 -7.15 8.08 -9.84
CA ILE A 167 -6.73 7.78 -8.48
C ILE A 167 -7.92 7.15 -7.78
N THR A 168 -7.77 5.95 -7.22
CA THR A 168 -8.88 5.20 -6.61
C THR A 168 -8.59 4.87 -5.15
N ALA A 169 -9.56 5.14 -4.28
CA ALA A 169 -9.46 4.96 -2.83
C ALA A 169 -10.20 3.68 -2.42
N GLN A 170 -9.48 2.60 -2.11
CA GLN A 170 -10.11 1.27 -1.96
C GLN A 170 -10.06 0.67 -0.56
N LEU A 171 -9.17 1.21 0.27
CA LEU A 171 -8.86 0.67 1.58
C LEU A 171 -9.54 1.52 2.67
N TRP A 172 -9.42 1.09 3.93
CA TRP A 172 -9.99 1.80 5.07
C TRP A 172 -9.18 3.05 5.39
N GLU A 173 -9.20 4.01 4.48
CA GLU A 173 -8.32 5.17 4.46
C GLU A 173 -9.09 6.42 4.02
N THR A 174 -8.56 7.58 4.40
CA THR A 174 -8.95 8.87 3.86
C THR A 174 -7.72 9.53 3.26
N HIS A 175 -7.87 10.07 2.05
CA HIS A 175 -6.77 10.68 1.31
C HIS A 175 -7.00 12.18 1.18
N PHE A 176 -5.93 12.96 1.38
CA PHE A 176 -5.91 14.41 1.25
C PHE A 176 -4.95 14.73 0.11
N ILE A 177 -5.46 15.04 -1.07
CA ILE A 177 -4.64 15.35 -2.25
C ILE A 177 -4.66 16.85 -2.46
N ASP A 178 -3.48 17.47 -2.50
CA ASP A 178 -3.27 18.93 -2.59
C ASP A 178 -2.83 19.34 -4.00
N GLU A 179 -1.91 18.58 -4.59
CA GLU A 179 -1.41 18.83 -5.93
C GLU A 179 -1.25 17.53 -6.72
N LEU A 180 -1.52 17.57 -8.02
CA LEU A 180 -1.09 16.52 -8.93
C LEU A 180 -0.57 17.07 -10.24
N LYS A 181 0.42 16.38 -10.81
CA LYS A 181 1.06 16.74 -12.09
C LYS A 181 1.41 15.48 -12.86
N MET A 182 1.49 15.60 -14.18
CA MET A 182 2.04 14.55 -15.03
C MET A 182 3.07 15.14 -15.98
N LEU A 183 4.21 14.46 -16.11
CA LEU A 183 5.28 14.80 -17.04
C LEU A 183 5.41 13.69 -18.07
N ALA A 184 5.50 14.05 -19.34
CA ALA A 184 6.02 13.15 -20.36
C ALA A 184 7.54 13.27 -20.39
N ILE A 185 8.22 12.13 -20.40
CA ILE A 185 9.67 12.05 -20.51
C ILE A 185 9.97 11.44 -21.87
N ASP A 186 10.40 12.26 -22.83
CA ASP A 186 10.90 11.77 -24.12
C ASP A 186 12.38 11.42 -23.98
N HIS A 187 12.75 10.18 -24.30
CA HIS A 187 14.12 9.68 -24.18
C HIS A 187 14.52 8.80 -25.38
N PRO A 188 15.81 8.66 -25.71
CA PRO A 188 16.24 7.89 -26.87
C PRO A 188 15.81 6.43 -26.80
N ILE A 189 15.42 5.85 -27.95
CA ILE A 189 15.14 4.41 -28.05
C ILE A 189 16.37 3.63 -27.59
N GLY A 190 16.15 2.62 -26.75
CA GLY A 190 17.23 1.83 -26.15
C GLY A 190 17.67 2.33 -24.78
N THR A 191 17.08 3.43 -24.27
CA THR A 191 17.27 3.86 -22.88
C THR A 191 16.07 3.52 -22.02
N GLU A 192 16.32 3.27 -20.73
CA GLU A 192 15.30 3.13 -19.69
C GLU A 192 15.37 4.33 -18.76
N VAL A 193 14.22 4.88 -18.40
CA VAL A 193 14.10 5.98 -17.42
C VAL A 193 13.37 5.48 -16.19
N PHE A 194 13.88 5.80 -15.00
CA PHE A 194 13.22 5.51 -13.73
C PHE A 194 13.21 6.74 -12.84
N VAL A 195 12.34 6.68 -11.85
CA VAL A 195 12.40 7.49 -10.64
C VAL A 195 12.56 6.55 -9.44
N ASP A 196 13.12 7.05 -8.35
CA ASP A 196 13.34 6.25 -7.16
C ASP A 196 12.06 6.23 -6.28
N GLU A 197 11.32 5.13 -6.35
CA GLU A 197 10.01 4.94 -5.70
C GLU A 197 10.11 4.28 -4.31
N ARG A 198 11.20 4.55 -3.57
CA ARG A 198 11.41 4.02 -2.21
C ARG A 198 10.86 4.93 -1.12
N PHE A 199 10.47 4.30 -0.02
CA PHE A 199 10.30 4.95 1.26
C PHE A 199 11.62 4.88 2.03
N VAL A 200 12.18 6.04 2.40
CA VAL A 200 13.36 6.16 3.27
C VAL A 200 13.07 7.23 4.31
N ALA A 201 13.30 6.90 5.57
CA ALA A 201 13.27 7.85 6.68
C ALA A 201 14.69 8.03 7.26
N PRO A 202 15.04 9.22 7.78
CA PRO A 202 14.18 10.41 7.91
C PRO A 202 14.11 11.29 6.65
N VAL A 203 15.06 11.13 5.72
CA VAL A 203 15.13 11.95 4.49
C VAL A 203 14.84 11.05 3.29
N PRO A 204 13.70 11.19 2.62
CA PRO A 204 13.41 10.47 1.39
C PRO A 204 14.28 10.95 0.23
N PRO A 205 14.48 10.15 -0.82
CA PRO A 205 15.16 10.63 -2.03
C PRO A 205 14.39 11.82 -2.59
N SER A 206 15.10 12.80 -3.18
CA SER A 206 14.48 13.88 -3.94
C SER A 206 14.07 13.40 -5.34
N TYR A 207 13.16 14.12 -6.00
CA TYR A 207 12.83 13.83 -7.40
C TYR A 207 14.10 13.90 -8.26
N GLY A 208 14.31 12.85 -9.06
CA GLY A 208 15.42 12.75 -9.99
C GLY A 208 15.18 11.61 -10.97
N LEU A 209 15.54 11.86 -12.23
CA LEU A 209 15.47 10.84 -13.28
C LEU A 209 16.76 10.03 -13.32
N TYR A 210 16.60 8.72 -13.36
CA TYR A 210 17.66 7.73 -13.45
C TYR A 210 17.58 7.10 -14.84
N ILE A 211 18.57 7.39 -15.68
CA ILE A 211 18.56 7.01 -17.11
C ILE A 211 19.68 6.01 -17.37
N TYR A 212 19.38 4.95 -18.11
CA TYR A 212 20.30 3.85 -18.37
C TYR A 212 20.23 3.40 -19.84
N GLU A 213 21.37 3.21 -20.49
CA GLU A 213 21.47 2.63 -21.85
C GLU A 213 21.69 1.11 -21.81
N ASN A 214 22.38 0.60 -20.79
CA ASN A 214 22.79 -0.80 -20.68
C ASN A 214 22.41 -1.36 -19.31
N VAL A 215 21.11 -1.65 -19.13
CA VAL A 215 20.61 -2.34 -17.93
C VAL A 215 20.99 -3.82 -18.01
N GLN A 216 21.84 -4.25 -17.09
CA GLN A 216 22.43 -5.59 -17.08
C GLN A 216 21.79 -6.47 -16.01
N SER A 217 21.73 -7.77 -16.31
CA SER A 217 21.36 -8.80 -15.33
C SER A 217 22.61 -9.33 -14.62
N PRO A 218 22.53 -9.61 -13.31
CA PRO A 218 23.62 -10.29 -12.61
C PRO A 218 23.91 -11.65 -13.26
N VAL A 219 25.16 -12.09 -13.24
CA VAL A 219 25.57 -13.39 -13.80
C VAL A 219 25.21 -14.55 -12.88
N ARG A 220 24.97 -14.26 -11.60
CA ARG A 220 24.49 -15.20 -10.60
C ARG A 220 23.70 -14.46 -9.52
N ALA A 221 22.67 -15.09 -8.99
CA ALA A 221 21.95 -14.60 -7.83
C ALA A 221 21.57 -15.76 -6.91
N ILE A 222 21.82 -15.61 -5.60
CA ILE A 222 21.47 -16.60 -4.59
C ILE A 222 20.69 -15.99 -3.42
N ASP A 223 19.86 -16.79 -2.77
CA ASP A 223 19.19 -16.42 -1.54
C ASP A 223 20.01 -16.74 -0.28
N GLN A 224 19.46 -16.43 0.89
CA GLN A 224 20.08 -16.66 2.19
C GLN A 224 20.38 -18.14 2.52
N THR A 225 19.78 -19.08 1.78
CA THR A 225 20.00 -20.53 1.92
C THR A 225 21.05 -21.05 0.92
N GLY A 226 21.54 -20.19 0.03
CA GLY A 226 22.45 -20.54 -1.05
C GLY A 226 21.76 -21.11 -2.29
N LYS A 227 20.43 -21.02 -2.37
CA LYS A 227 19.66 -21.47 -3.53
C LYS A 227 19.84 -20.49 -4.68
N ASP A 228 20.00 -21.00 -5.90
CA ASP A 228 19.98 -20.18 -7.11
C ASP A 228 18.59 -19.58 -7.34
N ILE A 229 18.53 -18.26 -7.47
CA ILE A 229 17.32 -17.48 -7.71
C ILE A 229 17.41 -16.60 -8.96
N LEU A 230 18.48 -16.72 -9.77
CA LEU A 230 18.70 -15.86 -10.93
C LEU A 230 17.52 -15.91 -11.91
N GLY A 231 17.01 -17.11 -12.20
CA GLY A 231 15.86 -17.28 -13.09
C GLY A 231 14.56 -16.64 -12.58
N ILE A 232 14.44 -16.39 -11.28
CA ILE A 232 13.28 -15.71 -10.68
C ILE A 232 13.41 -14.19 -10.83
N VAL A 233 14.62 -13.64 -10.65
CA VAL A 233 14.83 -12.17 -10.56
C VAL A 233 15.38 -11.54 -11.85
N GLN A 234 15.39 -12.25 -12.98
CA GLN A 234 15.97 -11.75 -14.23
C GLN A 234 15.04 -10.82 -15.02
N ALA A 235 13.73 -10.98 -14.86
CA ALA A 235 12.72 -10.31 -15.68
C ALA A 235 11.54 -9.87 -14.81
N ARG A 236 10.84 -8.81 -15.22
CA ARG A 236 9.63 -8.34 -14.54
C ARG A 236 8.43 -9.08 -15.12
N ASP A 237 8.33 -10.37 -14.83
CA ASP A 237 7.31 -11.28 -15.40
C ASP A 237 6.27 -11.75 -14.37
N GLY A 238 6.40 -11.29 -13.12
CA GLY A 238 5.51 -11.62 -12.03
C GLY A 238 5.97 -12.81 -11.18
N LEU A 239 7.03 -13.53 -11.59
CA LEU A 239 7.67 -14.54 -10.75
C LEU A 239 8.48 -13.84 -9.66
N ARG A 240 8.03 -13.97 -8.40
CA ARG A 240 8.62 -13.20 -7.29
C ARG A 240 9.36 -14.08 -6.29
N LEU A 241 10.52 -13.59 -5.88
CA LEU A 241 11.29 -14.18 -4.80
C LEU A 241 10.56 -13.96 -3.47
N GLY A 242 10.08 -15.04 -2.85
CA GLY A 242 9.38 -15.03 -1.55
C GLY A 242 9.79 -16.17 -0.61
N GLY A 243 10.98 -16.74 -0.81
CA GLY A 243 11.45 -17.97 -0.12
C GLY A 243 11.95 -17.78 1.32
N PHE A 244 11.72 -16.63 1.94
CA PHE A 244 12.09 -16.34 3.33
C PHE A 244 11.05 -16.88 4.31
N ALA A 245 11.50 -17.31 5.49
CA ALA A 245 10.59 -17.73 6.55
C ALA A 245 9.84 -16.53 7.13
N LYS A 246 8.55 -16.68 7.40
CA LYS A 246 7.73 -15.63 8.01
C LYS A 246 8.13 -15.44 9.47
N GLY A 247 8.07 -14.20 9.92
CA GLY A 247 8.19 -13.86 11.33
C GLY A 247 6.84 -13.97 12.04
N PRO A 248 6.79 -13.55 13.31
CA PRO A 248 5.55 -13.57 14.08
C PRO A 248 4.49 -12.58 13.56
N TYR A 249 4.89 -11.51 12.89
CA TYR A 249 4.01 -10.44 12.43
C TYR A 249 4.04 -10.32 10.91
N GLN A 250 2.88 -10.06 10.31
CA GLN A 250 2.81 -9.77 8.87
C GLN A 250 3.74 -8.62 8.50
N GLY A 251 4.45 -8.75 7.40
CA GLY A 251 5.36 -7.73 6.88
C GLY A 251 6.77 -7.82 7.47
N VAL A 252 6.97 -8.69 8.46
CA VAL A 252 8.27 -8.96 9.08
C VAL A 252 8.57 -10.46 9.01
N ALA A 253 9.62 -10.81 8.28
CA ALA A 253 10.20 -12.13 8.11
C ALA A 253 11.34 -12.39 9.11
N THR A 254 11.95 -13.58 9.03
CA THR A 254 13.31 -13.77 9.53
C THR A 254 14.30 -12.94 8.70
N ASP A 255 15.47 -12.63 9.26
CA ASP A 255 16.57 -12.01 8.49
C ASP A 255 16.85 -12.85 7.23
N HIS A 256 16.90 -12.18 6.08
CA HIS A 256 17.17 -12.79 4.79
C HIS A 256 17.90 -11.79 3.88
N PHE A 257 18.48 -12.31 2.80
CA PHE A 257 19.20 -11.51 1.83
C PHE A 257 19.13 -12.12 0.44
N VAL A 258 19.41 -11.28 -0.56
CA VAL A 258 19.82 -11.70 -1.90
C VAL A 258 21.27 -11.31 -2.11
N GLU A 259 22.08 -12.25 -2.62
CA GLU A 259 23.45 -12.00 -3.05
C GLU A 259 23.50 -12.07 -4.57
N LEU A 260 23.87 -10.96 -5.19
CA LEU A 260 24.02 -10.79 -6.62
C LEU A 260 25.51 -10.81 -6.95
N ASP A 261 25.91 -11.60 -7.93
CA ASP A 261 27.20 -11.47 -8.61
C ASP A 261 26.96 -10.67 -9.88
N LEU A 262 27.47 -9.44 -9.92
CA LEU A 262 27.30 -8.56 -11.07
C LEU A 262 28.19 -8.97 -12.25
N GLY A 263 29.13 -9.90 -12.07
CA GLY A 263 30.07 -10.30 -13.11
C GLY A 263 31.05 -9.18 -13.44
N GLN A 264 31.41 -9.03 -14.72
CA GLN A 264 32.22 -7.90 -15.15
C GLN A 264 31.36 -6.64 -15.27
N ILE A 265 31.84 -5.55 -14.67
CA ILE A 265 31.16 -4.26 -14.71
C ILE A 265 31.87 -3.40 -15.75
N ASP A 266 31.21 -3.18 -16.87
CA ASP A 266 31.66 -2.25 -17.91
C ASP A 266 31.34 -0.79 -17.49
N ALA A 267 32.03 -0.30 -16.46
CA ALA A 267 31.90 1.06 -15.96
C ALA A 267 33.12 1.92 -16.31
N SER A 268 32.89 3.18 -16.69
CA SER A 268 33.96 4.16 -16.72
C SER A 268 34.46 4.41 -15.28
N PRO A 269 35.78 4.59 -15.05
CA PRO A 269 36.28 4.91 -13.73
C PRO A 269 35.57 6.12 -13.12
N GLY A 270 34.97 5.96 -11.94
CA GLY A 270 34.21 6.99 -11.22
C GLY A 270 32.69 7.00 -11.44
N SER A 271 32.14 6.14 -12.29
CA SER A 271 30.69 5.97 -12.45
C SER A 271 30.12 5.12 -11.31
N ALA A 272 29.16 5.65 -10.53
CA ALA A 272 28.41 4.85 -9.57
C ALA A 272 27.67 3.69 -10.28
N ILE A 273 27.54 2.57 -9.56
CA ILE A 273 26.75 1.41 -10.01
C ILE A 273 25.44 1.46 -9.27
N ASP A 274 24.36 1.57 -10.02
CA ASP A 274 23.02 1.57 -9.46
C ASP A 274 22.46 0.15 -9.54
N ILE A 275 21.96 -0.37 -8.41
CA ILE A 275 21.05 -1.52 -8.44
C ILE A 275 19.65 -0.99 -8.68
N ILE A 276 19.05 -1.46 -9.77
CA ILE A 276 17.67 -1.20 -10.15
C ILE A 276 16.85 -2.40 -9.70
N ALA A 277 16.13 -2.22 -8.59
CA ALA A 277 15.38 -3.29 -7.93
C ALA A 277 13.87 -3.06 -8.09
N GLN A 278 13.19 -4.03 -8.69
CA GLN A 278 11.76 -3.97 -8.97
C GLN A 278 11.03 -5.04 -8.16
N GLY A 279 10.02 -4.62 -7.41
CA GLY A 279 9.31 -5.50 -6.50
C GLY A 279 8.21 -4.80 -5.73
N TRP A 280 7.80 -5.43 -4.64
CA TRP A 280 6.83 -4.85 -3.71
C TRP A 280 7.11 -5.27 -2.29
N ILE A 281 6.59 -4.50 -1.33
CA ILE A 281 6.62 -4.84 0.09
C ILE A 281 5.23 -5.25 0.57
N ARG A 282 5.14 -6.31 1.37
CA ARG A 282 3.94 -6.57 2.17
C ARG A 282 3.99 -5.68 3.43
N PRO A 283 3.13 -4.66 3.55
CA PRO A 283 3.19 -3.75 4.69
C PRO A 283 2.86 -4.41 6.02
N THR A 284 3.43 -3.85 7.09
CA THR A 284 2.82 -3.87 8.42
C THR A 284 1.70 -2.82 8.49
N ASP A 285 0.76 -2.97 9.42
CA ASP A 285 -0.21 -1.91 9.74
C ASP A 285 0.07 -1.29 11.12
N THR A 286 -0.60 -0.19 11.47
CA THR A 286 -0.37 0.51 12.75
C THR A 286 -0.58 -0.41 13.95
N SER A 287 -1.61 -1.26 13.93
CA SER A 287 -1.88 -2.21 15.01
C SER A 287 -0.76 -3.25 15.14
N ILE A 288 -0.24 -3.77 14.03
CA ILE A 288 0.92 -4.68 14.02
C ILE A 288 2.15 -4.00 14.60
N ASN A 289 2.44 -2.76 14.18
CA ASN A 289 3.60 -2.03 14.69
C ASN A 289 3.50 -1.80 16.20
N VAL A 290 2.29 -1.50 16.70
CA VAL A 290 2.01 -1.39 18.14
C VAL A 290 2.24 -2.71 18.86
N ALA A 291 1.68 -3.81 18.36
CA ALA A 291 1.84 -5.14 18.94
C ALA A 291 3.30 -5.59 18.95
N SER A 292 4.01 -5.42 17.83
CA SER A 292 5.40 -5.82 17.68
C SER A 292 6.31 -5.10 18.68
N ALA A 293 6.14 -3.80 18.91
CA ALA A 293 7.02 -3.08 19.83
C ALA A 293 6.71 -3.32 21.32
N GLN A 294 5.55 -3.92 21.63
CA GLN A 294 5.24 -4.42 22.98
C GLN A 294 5.81 -5.82 23.24
N GLY A 295 6.17 -6.54 22.17
CA GLY A 295 6.78 -7.86 22.22
C GLY A 295 8.31 -7.83 22.26
N SER A 296 8.90 -9.01 22.02
CA SER A 296 10.36 -9.23 21.96
C SER A 296 10.86 -9.57 20.56
N SER A 297 10.04 -9.38 19.52
CA SER A 297 10.43 -9.61 18.13
C SER A 297 11.54 -8.65 17.69
N SER A 298 12.34 -9.08 16.71
CA SER A 298 13.29 -8.17 16.08
C SER A 298 12.55 -7.01 15.42
N PRO A 299 13.04 -5.76 15.57
CA PRO A 299 12.43 -4.63 14.91
C PRO A 299 12.54 -4.76 13.38
N PRO A 300 11.62 -4.15 12.62
CA PRO A 300 11.76 -4.05 11.16
C PRO A 300 13.07 -3.36 10.78
N LYS A 301 13.78 -3.92 9.80
CA LYS A 301 15.06 -3.44 9.27
C LYS A 301 14.88 -3.08 7.81
N ALA A 302 15.08 -1.81 7.47
CA ALA A 302 15.16 -1.38 6.08
C ALA A 302 16.26 -2.14 5.31
N LEU A 303 16.27 -2.01 3.99
CA LEU A 303 17.29 -2.63 3.15
C LEU A 303 18.68 -2.14 3.56
N GLU A 304 19.59 -3.07 3.80
CA GLU A 304 21.01 -2.81 3.98
C GLU A 304 21.77 -3.40 2.79
N VAL A 305 22.65 -2.60 2.17
CA VAL A 305 23.49 -3.05 1.06
C VAL A 305 24.93 -3.18 1.55
N SER A 306 25.49 -4.36 1.31
CA SER A 306 26.87 -4.70 1.62
C SER A 306 27.57 -5.31 0.41
N ILE A 307 28.89 -5.22 0.42
CA ILE A 307 29.78 -5.75 -0.61
C ILE A 307 30.95 -6.50 0.05
N PRO A 308 31.70 -7.34 -0.69
CA PRO A 308 32.90 -7.99 -0.19
C PRO A 308 33.94 -7.00 0.36
N ASP A 309 34.62 -7.37 1.44
CA ASP A 309 35.63 -6.52 2.11
C ASP A 309 37.09 -6.82 1.71
N GLY A 310 37.32 -7.74 0.77
CA GLY A 310 38.64 -8.23 0.34
C GLY A 310 39.32 -9.18 1.34
N LYS A 311 38.67 -9.51 2.46
CA LYS A 311 39.17 -10.37 3.55
C LYS A 311 38.29 -11.59 3.78
N GLY A 312 37.36 -11.86 2.87
CA GLY A 312 36.37 -12.93 2.97
C GLY A 312 35.13 -12.58 3.80
N GLY A 313 34.97 -11.31 4.18
CA GLY A 313 33.80 -10.77 4.88
C GLY A 313 32.97 -9.82 4.01
N TRP A 314 32.07 -9.08 4.66
CA TRP A 314 31.18 -8.10 4.05
C TRP A 314 31.33 -6.74 4.72
N LYS A 315 31.33 -5.68 3.92
CA LYS A 315 31.33 -4.28 4.34
C LYS A 315 30.02 -3.62 3.92
N ILE A 316 29.34 -2.99 4.86
CA ILE A 316 28.13 -2.21 4.60
C ILE A 316 28.50 -0.92 3.88
N VAL A 317 27.79 -0.63 2.78
CA VAL A 317 27.95 0.59 1.96
C VAL A 317 26.69 1.44 1.94
N ILE A 318 25.51 0.83 2.11
CA ILE A 318 24.25 1.53 2.31
C ILE A 318 23.61 0.97 3.59
N PRO A 319 23.76 1.64 4.74
CA PRO A 319 23.22 1.16 6.02
C PRO A 319 21.70 1.31 6.12
N ASN A 320 21.09 2.17 5.29
CA ASN A 320 19.64 2.35 5.21
C ASN A 320 19.26 2.73 3.77
N GLY A 321 18.91 1.72 2.99
CA GLY A 321 18.41 1.84 1.62
C GLY A 321 16.90 2.06 1.53
N GLY A 322 16.19 2.10 2.66
CA GLY A 322 14.74 2.17 2.70
C GLY A 322 14.08 0.86 2.26
N PHE A 323 12.94 0.95 1.61
CA PHE A 323 12.22 -0.18 1.01
C PHE A 323 11.26 0.30 -0.10
N PRO A 324 10.78 -0.59 -0.99
CA PRO A 324 9.76 -0.24 -1.99
C PRO A 324 8.55 0.44 -1.35
N ALA A 325 8.14 1.60 -1.83
CA ALA A 325 6.98 2.33 -1.30
C ALA A 325 5.65 1.75 -1.80
N GLY A 326 5.42 0.45 -1.57
CA GLY A 326 4.18 -0.24 -1.92
C GLY A 326 4.32 -1.29 -3.02
N LYS A 327 3.37 -1.27 -3.97
CA LYS A 327 3.16 -2.30 -5.00
C LYS A 327 3.82 -1.91 -6.32
N LEU A 328 4.49 -2.88 -6.93
CA LEU A 328 5.03 -2.77 -8.29
C LEU A 328 6.00 -1.59 -8.48
N LYS A 329 6.84 -1.34 -7.47
CA LYS A 329 7.78 -0.21 -7.42
C LYS A 329 9.11 -0.56 -8.07
N THR A 330 9.77 0.46 -8.59
CA THR A 330 11.20 0.45 -8.92
C THR A 330 11.95 1.33 -7.93
N ILE A 331 12.94 0.77 -7.23
CA ILE A 331 13.82 1.52 -6.33
C ILE A 331 15.25 1.50 -6.87
N ILE A 332 15.99 2.56 -6.56
CA ILE A 332 17.39 2.69 -6.95
C ILE A 332 18.30 2.67 -5.73
N LEU A 333 19.27 1.77 -5.73
CA LEU A 333 20.30 1.67 -4.69
C LEU A 333 21.66 2.01 -5.30
N GLU A 334 22.12 3.23 -5.04
CA GLU A 334 23.35 3.79 -5.60
C GLU A 334 24.57 3.26 -4.83
N ILE A 335 25.33 2.35 -5.44
CA ILE A 335 26.56 1.80 -4.85
C ILE A 335 27.75 2.65 -5.33
N PRO A 336 28.53 3.25 -4.41
CA PRO A 336 29.74 3.99 -4.80
C PRO A 336 30.75 3.06 -5.48
N MET A 337 31.27 3.44 -6.65
CA MET A 337 32.18 2.61 -7.44
C MET A 337 33.42 2.14 -6.66
N ASP A 338 34.01 3.06 -5.90
CA ASP A 338 35.22 2.81 -5.07
C ASP A 338 34.96 1.83 -3.90
N SER A 339 33.73 1.32 -3.80
CA SER A 339 33.40 0.30 -2.82
C SER A 339 33.95 -1.06 -3.23
N PHE A 340 33.90 -1.43 -4.52
CA PHE A 340 34.28 -2.77 -4.97
C PHE A 340 35.80 -2.98 -4.91
N VAL A 341 36.22 -4.12 -4.34
CA VAL A 341 37.62 -4.48 -4.14
C VAL A 341 37.95 -5.81 -4.81
N ASP A 342 39.19 -5.98 -5.24
CA ASP A 342 39.76 -7.26 -5.71
C ASP A 342 38.99 -7.95 -6.87
N ASN A 343 38.29 -7.18 -7.70
CA ASN A 343 37.38 -7.67 -8.75
C ASN A 343 36.24 -8.57 -8.24
N ASP A 344 35.89 -8.47 -6.95
CA ASP A 344 34.74 -9.15 -6.37
C ASP A 344 33.52 -8.23 -6.42
N ASN A 345 32.76 -8.37 -7.50
CA ASN A 345 31.62 -7.52 -7.83
C ASN A 345 30.30 -8.04 -7.23
N ARG A 346 30.39 -8.74 -6.09
CA ARG A 346 29.19 -9.21 -5.40
C ARG A 346 28.54 -8.10 -4.59
N VAL A 347 27.23 -8.13 -4.53
CA VAL A 347 26.39 -7.21 -3.76
C VAL A 347 25.40 -8.04 -2.96
N ARG A 348 25.27 -7.75 -1.67
CA ARG A 348 24.28 -8.38 -0.80
C ARG A 348 23.30 -7.35 -0.28
N ILE A 349 22.03 -7.58 -0.56
CA ILE A 349 20.90 -6.75 -0.14
C ILE A 349 20.15 -7.52 0.95
N SER A 350 20.19 -7.03 2.19
CA SER A 350 19.68 -7.73 3.37
C SER A 350 18.55 -6.97 4.04
N THR A 351 17.59 -7.68 4.63
CA THR A 351 16.47 -7.11 5.40
C THR A 351 15.79 -8.20 6.23
N ASN A 352 14.81 -7.81 7.04
CA ASN A 352 13.79 -8.72 7.57
C ASN A 352 12.37 -8.31 7.16
N LEU A 353 12.21 -7.35 6.26
CA LEU A 353 10.90 -6.96 5.73
C LEU A 353 10.44 -7.98 4.69
N GLU A 354 9.14 -8.25 4.62
CA GLU A 354 8.58 -9.09 3.56
C GLU A 354 8.59 -8.35 2.21
N ILE A 355 9.75 -8.34 1.54
CA ILE A 355 9.95 -7.74 0.23
C ILE A 355 10.08 -8.84 -0.82
N TYR A 356 9.30 -8.71 -1.87
CA TYR A 356 9.19 -9.69 -2.94
C TYR A 356 9.75 -9.09 -4.23
N TRP A 357 10.93 -9.57 -4.61
CA TRP A 357 11.65 -9.10 -5.80
C TRP A 357 11.17 -9.84 -7.05
N ASP A 358 10.84 -9.06 -8.08
CA ASP A 358 10.44 -9.52 -9.42
C ASP A 358 11.65 -9.42 -10.37
N LYS A 359 12.35 -8.28 -10.35
CA LYS A 359 13.57 -8.08 -11.14
C LYS A 359 14.65 -7.38 -10.33
N LEU A 360 15.87 -7.90 -10.41
CA LEU A 360 17.08 -7.29 -9.86
C LEU A 360 18.10 -7.13 -10.99
N SER A 361 18.44 -5.88 -11.29
CA SER A 361 19.37 -5.52 -12.37
C SER A 361 20.33 -4.44 -11.90
N PHE A 362 21.38 -4.20 -12.67
CA PHE A 362 22.35 -3.15 -12.37
C PHE A 362 22.75 -2.40 -13.64
N ALA A 363 23.16 -1.15 -13.47
CA ALA A 363 23.62 -0.32 -14.57
C ALA A 363 24.52 0.81 -14.07
N THR A 364 25.24 1.43 -15.00
CA THR A 364 25.82 2.76 -14.81
C THR A 364 24.91 3.79 -15.47
N ARG A 365 24.79 4.97 -14.85
CA ARG A 365 23.95 6.03 -15.41
C ARG A 365 24.44 6.48 -16.78
N ALA A 366 23.49 6.68 -17.67
CA ALA A 366 23.69 7.33 -18.95
C ALA A 366 23.34 8.82 -18.84
N PHE A 367 24.10 9.65 -19.54
CA PHE A 367 23.85 11.08 -19.65
C PHE A 367 23.49 11.39 -21.10
N VAL A 368 22.21 11.20 -21.41
CA VAL A 368 21.64 11.40 -22.75
C VAL A 368 20.68 12.59 -22.74
N ASP A 369 20.45 13.17 -23.92
CA ASP A 369 19.47 14.22 -24.08
C ASP A 369 18.05 13.66 -23.90
N ILE A 370 17.35 14.17 -22.90
CA ILE A 370 15.93 13.90 -22.64
C ILE A 370 15.11 15.17 -22.70
N LYS A 371 13.79 15.04 -22.85
CA LYS A 371 12.86 16.16 -22.70
C LYS A 371 11.81 15.84 -21.65
N GLU A 372 11.75 16.64 -20.60
CA GLU A 372 10.66 16.65 -19.65
C GLU A 372 9.61 17.66 -20.12
N LEU A 373 8.40 17.17 -20.40
CA LEU A 373 7.31 17.96 -20.95
C LEU A 373 6.13 17.92 -19.98
N PRO A 374 5.79 19.04 -19.30
CA PRO A 374 4.62 19.06 -18.44
C PRO A 374 3.34 18.88 -19.26
N ILE A 375 2.46 18.01 -18.77
CA ILE A 375 1.19 17.72 -19.42
C ILE A 375 0.09 18.47 -18.70
N LYS A 376 -0.67 19.26 -19.46
CA LYS A 376 -1.76 20.05 -18.91
C LYS A 376 -2.90 19.13 -18.43
N LEU A 377 -3.26 19.23 -17.16
CA LEU A 377 -4.52 18.71 -16.64
C LEU A 377 -5.69 19.48 -17.28
N LEU A 378 -6.61 18.77 -17.93
CA LEU A 378 -7.80 19.33 -18.57
C LEU A 378 -9.02 19.25 -17.67
N SER A 379 -9.19 18.12 -16.96
CA SER A 379 -10.27 17.93 -16.00
C SER A 379 -9.89 16.95 -14.88
N ALA A 380 -10.54 17.12 -13.74
CA ALA A 380 -10.48 16.23 -12.59
C ALA A 380 -11.88 16.13 -11.99
N ASP A 381 -12.50 14.97 -12.10
CA ASP A 381 -13.86 14.70 -11.63
C ASP A 381 -13.85 13.63 -10.53
N LEU A 382 -14.30 14.01 -9.33
CA LEU A 382 -14.42 13.08 -8.20
C LEU A 382 -15.79 12.40 -8.23
N GLY A 383 -15.80 11.07 -8.12
CA GLY A 383 -17.03 10.30 -8.06
C GLY A 383 -16.91 9.08 -7.15
N TYR A 384 -18.02 8.35 -7.03
CA TYR A 384 -18.05 7.05 -6.37
C TYR A 384 -17.83 5.95 -7.41
N MET A 385 -16.77 5.17 -7.23
CA MET A 385 -16.50 3.98 -8.04
C MET A 385 -17.08 2.72 -7.41
N GLY A 386 -17.03 2.61 -6.08
CA GLY A 386 -17.18 1.34 -5.36
C GLY A 386 -15.83 0.66 -5.15
N PHE A 387 -15.87 -0.64 -4.88
CA PHE A 387 -14.72 -1.44 -4.45
C PHE A 387 -14.40 -2.54 -5.47
N PRO A 388 -13.37 -2.37 -6.33
CA PRO A 388 -12.84 -3.43 -7.16
C PRO A 388 -12.45 -4.64 -6.32
N TYR A 389 -12.73 -5.84 -6.82
CA TYR A 389 -12.32 -7.05 -6.15
C TYR A 389 -10.79 -7.14 -6.09
N MET A 390 -10.24 -7.28 -4.88
CA MET A 390 -8.80 -7.38 -4.67
C MET A 390 -8.37 -8.85 -4.73
N SER A 391 -7.47 -9.16 -5.66
CA SER A 391 -6.98 -10.55 -5.85
C SER A 391 -5.47 -10.60 -6.00
N ARG A 392 -4.88 -11.79 -5.82
CA ARG A 392 -3.46 -12.05 -6.04
C ARG A 392 -3.30 -13.27 -6.95
N THR A 393 -2.31 -13.25 -7.84
CA THR A 393 -2.03 -14.37 -8.75
C THR A 393 -1.45 -15.57 -8.02
N ASP A 394 -0.74 -15.33 -6.92
CA ASP A 394 -0.10 -16.34 -6.07
C ASP A 394 0.21 -15.77 -4.68
N VAL A 395 0.83 -16.56 -3.81
CA VAL A 395 1.13 -16.18 -2.41
C VAL A 395 2.19 -15.07 -2.27
N ASN A 396 3.04 -14.89 -3.27
CA ASN A 396 4.11 -13.89 -3.33
C ASN A 396 3.70 -12.63 -4.11
N ALA A 397 2.56 -12.65 -4.79
CA ALA A 397 2.02 -11.51 -5.49
C ALA A 397 1.31 -10.52 -4.55
N PRO A 398 1.34 -9.21 -4.87
CA PRO A 398 0.51 -8.21 -4.19
C PRO A 398 -0.98 -8.45 -4.48
N ASN A 399 -1.85 -7.92 -3.62
CA ASN A 399 -3.26 -7.80 -4.00
C ASN A 399 -3.41 -6.63 -5.00
N ILE A 400 -4.01 -6.90 -6.15
CA ILE A 400 -4.25 -5.96 -7.25
C ILE A 400 -5.77 -5.81 -7.45
N PRO A 401 -6.29 -4.60 -7.69
CA PRO A 401 -7.71 -4.39 -7.98
C PRO A 401 -8.09 -4.92 -9.36
N ASP A 402 -9.17 -5.68 -9.42
CA ASP A 402 -9.84 -6.04 -10.68
C ASP A 402 -10.96 -5.03 -10.98
N TYR A 403 -10.66 -4.06 -11.84
CA TYR A 403 -11.62 -3.02 -12.23
C TYR A 403 -12.78 -3.54 -13.10
N LYS A 404 -12.82 -4.84 -13.44
CA LYS A 404 -13.95 -5.48 -14.12
C LYS A 404 -14.96 -6.09 -13.15
N ASP A 405 -14.58 -6.32 -11.88
CA ASP A 405 -15.46 -6.79 -10.81
C ASP A 405 -15.55 -5.70 -9.72
N ILE A 406 -16.48 -4.76 -9.90
CA ILE A 406 -16.72 -3.66 -8.96
C ILE A 406 -17.90 -4.02 -8.06
N ARG A 407 -17.66 -3.96 -6.74
CA ARG A 407 -18.67 -4.18 -5.71
C ARG A 407 -19.11 -2.87 -5.10
N TYR A 408 -20.40 -2.75 -4.79
CA TYR A 408 -20.97 -1.54 -4.23
C TYR A 408 -21.45 -1.79 -2.80
N GLY A 409 -21.45 -0.74 -1.98
CA GLY A 409 -21.87 -0.82 -0.57
C GLY A 409 -20.84 -0.17 0.36
N ASN A 410 -20.88 -0.53 1.64
CA ASN A 410 -19.92 -0.04 2.63
C ASN A 410 -18.96 -1.17 2.99
N ALA A 411 -17.73 -1.12 2.47
CA ALA A 411 -16.71 -2.10 2.82
C ALA A 411 -16.08 -1.82 4.19
N TRP A 412 -16.09 -0.56 4.62
CA TRP A 412 -15.33 -0.09 5.77
C TRP A 412 -16.17 0.72 6.74
N ARG A 413 -15.63 0.89 7.95
CA ARG A 413 -16.18 1.80 8.95
C ARG A 413 -15.58 3.18 8.74
N ASP A 414 -16.14 3.93 7.79
CA ASP A 414 -15.62 5.23 7.35
C ASP A 414 -15.31 6.21 8.51
N LEU A 415 -14.31 7.05 8.27
CA LEU A 415 -13.92 8.12 9.18
C LEU A 415 -15.00 9.21 9.12
N GLU A 416 -15.49 9.62 10.29
CA GLU A 416 -16.58 10.58 10.35
C GLU A 416 -16.09 12.00 10.02
N GLY A 417 -16.77 12.69 9.11
CA GLY A 417 -16.42 14.07 8.76
C GLY A 417 -16.92 14.52 7.40
N TYR A 418 -16.47 15.72 7.01
CA TYR A 418 -16.77 16.29 5.71
C TYR A 418 -15.69 15.90 4.70
N TYR A 419 -16.16 15.35 3.57
CA TYR A 419 -15.38 15.00 2.40
C TYR A 419 -15.72 15.93 1.24
N THR A 420 -14.88 15.92 0.21
CA THR A 420 -15.15 16.67 -1.02
C THR A 420 -16.41 16.12 -1.71
N ARG A 421 -17.23 17.03 -2.24
CA ARG A 421 -18.39 16.71 -3.08
C ARG A 421 -17.94 16.04 -4.37
N TYR A 422 -18.83 15.26 -4.96
CA TYR A 422 -18.59 14.74 -6.30
C TYR A 422 -18.66 15.84 -7.37
N GLY A 423 -18.07 15.55 -8.52
CA GLY A 423 -17.93 16.43 -9.67
C GLY A 423 -16.54 17.07 -9.78
N ALA A 424 -16.47 18.16 -10.54
CA ALA A 424 -15.25 18.93 -10.81
C ALA A 424 -14.53 19.42 -9.54
N VAL A 425 -13.22 19.15 -9.46
CA VAL A 425 -12.32 19.46 -8.33
C VAL A 425 -10.94 20.02 -8.76
N GLU A 426 -10.75 20.36 -10.04
CA GLU A 426 -9.50 20.93 -10.56
C GLU A 426 -8.94 22.12 -9.74
N PRO A 427 -9.77 23.04 -9.20
CA PRO A 427 -9.26 24.17 -8.42
C PRO A 427 -8.55 23.81 -7.09
N LEU A 428 -8.65 22.55 -6.65
CA LEU A 428 -8.02 22.02 -5.44
C LEU A 428 -6.73 21.22 -5.73
N LEU A 429 -6.22 21.27 -6.96
CA LEU A 429 -5.15 20.37 -7.43
C LEU A 429 -4.00 21.08 -8.15
N GLN A 430 -4.01 22.42 -8.14
CA GLN A 430 -3.14 23.23 -9.02
C GLN A 430 -1.77 23.53 -8.42
N GLU A 431 -1.70 23.67 -7.10
CA GLU A 431 -0.50 24.04 -6.36
C GLU A 431 -0.56 23.48 -4.94
N ILE A 432 0.57 23.51 -4.25
CA ILE A 432 0.66 23.07 -2.85
C ILE A 432 0.24 24.25 -1.96
N ASP A 433 -1.05 24.34 -1.63
CA ASP A 433 -1.66 25.43 -0.88
C ASP A 433 -2.53 24.99 0.31
N ASP A 434 -2.39 23.72 0.75
CA ASP A 434 -3.15 23.12 1.87
C ASP A 434 -4.67 23.11 1.63
N ARG A 435 -5.12 22.98 0.36
CA ARG A 435 -6.54 22.88 -0.05
C ARG A 435 -6.80 21.55 -0.73
N TYR A 436 -7.56 20.69 -0.05
CA TYR A 436 -7.58 19.28 -0.42
C TYR A 436 -8.79 18.83 -1.23
N VAL A 437 -8.54 17.92 -2.18
CA VAL A 437 -9.50 16.85 -2.47
C VAL A 437 -9.44 15.82 -1.35
N ILE A 438 -10.54 15.68 -0.61
CA ILE A 438 -10.69 14.74 0.50
C ILE A 438 -11.51 13.54 0.01
N MET A 439 -10.84 12.40 -0.19
CA MET A 439 -11.43 11.16 -0.70
C MET A 439 -11.74 10.18 0.42
N ASN A 440 -12.91 9.54 0.35
CA ASN A 440 -13.32 8.42 1.18
C ASN A 440 -13.04 7.09 0.47
N ALA A 441 -13.09 5.99 1.21
CA ALA A 441 -13.07 4.67 0.63
C ALA A 441 -14.26 4.44 -0.33
N GLY A 442 -13.97 3.86 -1.49
CA GLY A 442 -14.88 3.67 -2.62
C GLY A 442 -14.92 4.84 -3.61
N ASP A 443 -14.28 5.97 -3.31
CA ASP A 443 -14.19 7.09 -4.25
C ASP A 443 -13.12 6.84 -5.33
N ALA A 444 -13.32 7.47 -6.49
CA ALA A 444 -12.30 7.60 -7.53
C ALA A 444 -12.30 9.01 -8.10
N MET A 445 -11.11 9.53 -8.37
CA MET A 445 -10.90 10.79 -9.06
C MET A 445 -10.39 10.50 -10.47
N TYR A 446 -11.20 10.86 -11.47
CA TYR A 446 -10.93 10.63 -12.88
C TYR A 446 -10.27 11.88 -13.48
N LEU A 447 -9.10 11.69 -14.09
CA LEU A 447 -8.22 12.74 -14.57
C LEU A 447 -8.08 12.62 -16.08
N GLN A 448 -8.20 13.75 -16.78
CA GLN A 448 -7.88 13.85 -18.19
C GLN A 448 -6.73 14.81 -18.40
N PHE A 449 -5.64 14.30 -18.95
CA PHE A 449 -4.48 15.08 -19.33
C PHE A 449 -4.43 15.26 -20.83
N LYS A 450 -4.02 16.43 -21.30
CA LYS A 450 -3.96 16.72 -22.73
C LYS A 450 -2.95 15.81 -23.44
N GLU A 451 -3.34 15.18 -24.54
CA GLU A 451 -2.39 14.46 -25.39
C GLU A 451 -1.30 15.43 -25.91
N LEU A 452 -0.05 14.98 -25.83
CA LEU A 452 1.09 15.69 -26.41
C LEU A 452 1.40 15.13 -27.80
N THR A 453 2.00 15.95 -28.65
CA THR A 453 2.55 15.47 -29.92
C THR A 453 3.50 14.29 -29.68
N GLN A 454 3.46 13.33 -30.60
CA GLN A 454 4.31 12.14 -30.55
C GLN A 454 5.79 12.52 -30.45
N PRO A 455 6.62 11.72 -29.75
CA PRO A 455 8.06 11.95 -29.68
C PRO A 455 8.70 12.05 -31.07
N MET A 456 9.83 12.76 -31.15
CA MET A 456 10.60 12.83 -32.39
C MET A 456 11.08 11.43 -32.81
N PRO A 457 11.27 11.16 -34.12
CA PRO A 457 11.84 9.89 -34.55
C PRO A 457 13.14 9.54 -33.82
N GLY A 458 13.25 8.31 -33.33
CA GLY A 458 14.39 7.86 -32.51
C GLY A 458 14.22 8.06 -31.00
N MET A 459 13.14 8.70 -30.56
CA MET A 459 12.74 8.83 -29.16
C MET A 459 11.53 7.93 -28.85
N THR A 460 11.41 7.54 -27.59
CA THR A 460 10.23 6.92 -26.98
C THR A 460 9.78 7.77 -25.79
N ARG A 461 8.59 7.51 -25.24
CA ARG A 461 8.00 8.28 -24.14
C ARG A 461 7.58 7.37 -22.99
N ASP A 462 8.02 7.74 -21.80
CA ASP A 462 7.47 7.31 -20.52
C ASP A 462 6.82 8.51 -19.82
N PHE A 463 6.14 8.27 -18.70
CA PHE A 463 5.50 9.33 -17.93
C PHE A 463 5.87 9.25 -16.45
N ILE A 464 5.98 10.42 -15.81
CA ILE A 464 6.06 10.52 -14.35
C ILE A 464 4.76 11.15 -13.85
N PHE A 465 4.10 10.46 -12.93
CA PHE A 465 2.95 10.97 -12.21
C PHE A 465 3.40 11.46 -10.84
N PHE A 466 3.11 12.72 -10.54
CA PHE A 466 3.46 13.39 -9.30
C PHE A 466 2.19 13.67 -8.49
N THR A 467 2.27 13.45 -7.20
CA THR A 467 1.23 13.82 -6.23
C THR A 467 1.84 14.44 -4.99
N ASP A 468 1.18 15.45 -4.45
CA ASP A 468 1.38 15.93 -3.09
C ASP A 468 0.13 15.65 -2.27
N GLY A 469 0.33 15.13 -1.06
CA GLY A 469 -0.77 14.88 -0.15
C GLY A 469 -0.44 13.95 1.01
N TRP A 470 -1.50 13.43 1.63
CA TRP A 470 -1.44 12.56 2.80
C TRP A 470 -2.46 11.44 2.79
N VAL A 471 -2.17 10.40 3.57
CA VAL A 471 -3.09 9.28 3.80
C VAL A 471 -3.31 9.08 5.29
N LYS A 472 -4.57 8.98 5.73
CA LYS A 472 -4.93 8.64 7.11
C LYS A 472 -5.66 7.30 7.14
N ASP A 473 -5.10 6.35 7.89
CA ASP A 473 -5.66 5.00 8.06
C ASP A 473 -6.77 5.01 9.14
N GLY A 474 -7.83 4.23 8.91
CA GLY A 474 -8.92 4.00 9.87
C GLY A 474 -8.59 3.02 11.00
N ASP A 475 -7.42 2.36 10.96
CA ASP A 475 -6.92 1.47 12.00
C ASP A 475 -7.05 2.11 13.39
N TRP A 476 -7.60 1.36 14.34
CA TRP A 476 -7.91 1.88 15.68
C TRP A 476 -6.72 2.46 16.45
N ASN A 477 -5.49 2.05 16.11
CA ASN A 477 -4.27 2.53 16.74
C ASN A 477 -3.62 3.72 16.03
N THR A 478 -4.12 4.10 14.84
CA THR A 478 -3.74 5.32 14.13
C THR A 478 -4.33 6.53 14.85
N VAL A 479 -3.55 7.61 14.96
CA VAL A 479 -4.00 8.83 15.64
C VAL A 479 -5.15 9.48 14.87
N ASP A 480 -6.23 9.82 15.61
CA ASP A 480 -7.45 10.42 15.07
C ASP A 480 -8.15 9.60 13.96
N SER A 481 -7.96 8.28 13.96
CA SER A 481 -8.49 7.36 12.94
C SER A 481 -10.01 7.18 12.90
N ARG A 482 -10.75 7.91 13.73
CA ARG A 482 -12.23 7.89 13.74
C ARG A 482 -12.83 9.04 12.95
N THR A 483 -12.04 10.04 12.62
CA THR A 483 -12.54 11.29 12.03
C THR A 483 -11.66 11.74 10.89
N VAL A 484 -12.25 12.45 9.92
CA VAL A 484 -11.50 13.11 8.84
C VAL A 484 -10.51 14.13 9.42
N GLY A 485 -10.91 14.84 10.47
CA GLY A 485 -10.05 15.79 11.17
C GLY A 485 -9.05 15.14 12.14
N PRO A 486 -8.02 15.88 12.60
CA PRO A 486 -7.57 17.16 12.03
C PRO A 486 -7.05 16.97 10.59
N LEU A 487 -7.27 17.98 9.74
CA LEU A 487 -6.71 18.01 8.39
C LEU A 487 -5.20 18.34 8.49
N PRO A 488 -4.31 17.71 7.71
CA PRO A 488 -2.88 18.05 7.74
C PRO A 488 -2.63 19.45 7.16
N HIS A 489 -1.42 19.98 7.36
CA HIS A 489 -0.87 21.09 6.57
C HIS A 489 0.65 21.04 6.53
N HIS A 490 1.26 21.59 5.49
CA HIS A 490 2.71 21.54 5.28
C HIS A 490 3.53 22.21 6.39
N ALA A 491 2.97 23.24 7.04
CA ALA A 491 3.65 24.00 8.10
C ALA A 491 3.51 23.39 9.51
N MET A 492 2.86 22.24 9.68
CA MET A 492 2.59 21.68 11.00
C MET A 492 3.87 21.19 11.71
N SER A 493 3.97 21.44 13.01
CA SER A 493 5.11 20.97 13.82
C SER A 493 5.14 19.44 14.00
N GLY A 494 3.99 18.79 13.84
CA GLY A 494 3.79 17.36 13.91
C GLY A 494 2.32 17.01 13.72
N TYR A 495 1.99 15.73 13.64
CA TYR A 495 0.62 15.27 13.53
C TYR A 495 0.23 14.42 14.75
N PRO A 496 -0.78 14.80 15.55
CA PRO A 496 -1.63 15.98 15.40
C PRO A 496 -0.92 17.24 15.91
N TYR A 497 -1.28 18.41 15.37
CA TYR A 497 -0.72 19.69 15.77
C TYR A 497 -1.63 20.45 16.76
N PRO A 498 -1.08 21.35 17.58
CA PRO A 498 -1.84 22.25 18.43
C PRO A 498 -2.84 23.12 17.65
N ASN A 499 -4.05 23.34 18.19
CA ASN A 499 -5.10 24.11 17.51
C ASN A 499 -4.69 25.53 17.05
N ASN A 500 -3.71 26.16 17.70
CA ASN A 500 -3.20 27.48 17.33
C ASN A 500 -2.26 27.46 16.10
N GLU A 501 -1.83 26.28 15.64
CA GLU A 501 -1.08 26.12 14.38
C GLU A 501 -2.01 25.98 13.17
N ARG A 502 -3.33 25.78 13.38
CA ARG A 502 -4.29 25.56 12.29
C ARG A 502 -4.37 26.80 11.38
N PRO A 503 -4.02 26.67 10.08
CA PRO A 503 -4.12 27.78 9.14
C PRO A 503 -5.58 28.12 8.79
N PRO A 504 -5.86 29.36 8.34
CA PRO A 504 -7.20 29.82 7.97
C PRO A 504 -7.91 28.97 6.92
N GLU A 505 -7.16 28.44 5.95
CA GLU A 505 -7.62 27.60 4.84
C GLU A 505 -8.34 26.34 5.33
N LEU A 506 -7.91 25.82 6.48
CA LEU A 506 -8.50 24.64 7.10
C LEU A 506 -9.66 24.96 8.03
N LEU A 507 -10.03 26.22 8.25
CA LEU A 507 -11.16 26.58 9.13
C LEU A 507 -12.50 26.49 8.38
N PRO A 508 -13.61 26.10 9.05
CA PRO A 508 -14.94 26.06 8.43
C PRO A 508 -15.45 27.37 7.81
N SER A 509 -14.80 28.50 8.12
CA SER A 509 -15.08 29.80 7.51
C SER A 509 -14.50 29.96 6.10
N TYR A 510 -13.56 29.12 5.70
CA TYR A 510 -12.95 29.15 4.37
C TYR A 510 -13.95 28.68 3.30
N SER A 511 -13.86 29.22 2.09
CA SER A 511 -14.84 28.98 1.01
C SER A 511 -14.93 27.51 0.61
N ASP A 512 -13.84 26.75 0.71
CA ASP A 512 -13.83 25.34 0.34
C ASP A 512 -14.82 24.50 1.17
N TRP A 513 -15.14 24.89 2.41
CA TRP A 513 -16.15 24.21 3.23
C TRP A 513 -17.59 24.41 2.74
N GLN A 514 -17.82 25.44 1.93
CA GLN A 514 -19.12 25.72 1.32
C GLN A 514 -19.18 25.18 -0.12
N GLU A 515 -18.06 25.19 -0.83
CA GLU A 515 -18.00 24.83 -2.25
C GLU A 515 -17.64 23.35 -2.47
N PHE A 516 -16.67 22.83 -1.71
CA PHE A 516 -16.07 21.51 -1.95
C PHE A 516 -16.37 20.54 -0.81
N HIS A 517 -16.02 20.83 0.44
CA HIS A 517 -16.11 19.90 1.58
C HIS A 517 -17.53 19.82 2.17
N THR A 518 -18.50 19.40 1.36
CA THR A 518 -19.93 19.41 1.70
C THR A 518 -20.55 18.03 1.87
N ARG A 519 -19.81 16.96 1.56
CA ARG A 519 -20.28 15.57 1.70
C ARG A 519 -19.96 15.06 3.10
N TYR A 520 -20.94 15.07 4.00
CA TYR A 520 -20.77 14.52 5.35
C TYR A 520 -20.96 13.00 5.35
N VAL A 521 -19.91 12.28 5.74
CA VAL A 521 -19.89 10.81 5.81
C VAL A 521 -19.83 10.38 7.28
N THR A 522 -20.52 9.30 7.61
CA THR A 522 -20.54 8.73 8.96
C THR A 522 -20.41 7.21 8.89
N PRO A 523 -19.89 6.55 9.94
CA PRO A 523 -19.85 5.08 10.01
C PRO A 523 -21.23 4.44 10.21
N THR A 524 -22.32 5.21 10.16
CA THR A 524 -23.70 4.75 10.43
C THR A 524 -24.13 3.68 9.44
N SER A 525 -23.86 3.86 8.15
CA SER A 525 -24.25 2.90 7.11
C SER A 525 -23.59 1.53 7.31
N PHE A 526 -22.34 1.51 7.76
CA PHE A 526 -21.64 0.29 8.17
C PHE A 526 -22.19 -0.30 9.48
N ARG A 527 -22.33 0.53 10.52
CA ARG A 527 -22.75 0.12 11.87
C ARG A 527 -24.16 -0.45 11.88
N ASP A 528 -25.06 0.16 11.12
CA ASP A 528 -26.49 -0.13 11.15
C ASP A 528 -26.92 -1.05 9.99
N ALA A 529 -25.98 -1.55 9.17
CA ALA A 529 -26.25 -2.43 8.03
C ALA A 529 -27.05 -3.72 8.39
N LEU A 530 -26.95 -4.19 9.63
CA LEU A 530 -27.65 -5.38 10.13
C LEU A 530 -28.86 -5.07 11.04
N LYS A 531 -29.15 -3.79 11.27
CA LYS A 531 -30.31 -3.34 12.06
C LYS A 531 -31.49 -3.08 11.14
#